data_AF-A0A0K9PWA5-F1
#
_entry.id   AF-A0A0K9PWA5-F1
#
_cell.length_a   1.000
_cell.length_b   1.000
_cell.length_c   1.000
_cell.angle_alpha   90.00
_cell.angle_beta   90.00
_cell.angle_gamma   90.00
#
_symmetry.space_group_name_H-M   'P 1'
#
loop_
_entity.id
_entity.type
_entity.pdbx_description
1 polymer ?
#
loop_
_entity_poly.entity_id
_entity_poly.type
_entity_poly.pdbx_seq_one_letter_code
_entity_poly.pdbx_strand_id
1 'polypeptide(L)' 'MSPVSTISSITGLNKFQVKDVGFLEEKTIRVGVDEYVKILKVSMQSTTILSDVFLEEKIKR' A
#
# COMPACT_ATOMS: atom_id res chain seq x y z
N MET A 1 -8.60 12.60 -5.79
CA MET A 1 -7.27 12.08 -5.43
C MET A 1 -6.43 12.17 -6.69
N SER A 2 -5.33 12.92 -6.67
CA SER A 2 -4.38 12.94 -7.78
C SER A 2 -3.69 11.57 -7.87
N PRO A 3 -3.47 11.01 -9.07
CA PRO A 3 -2.55 9.91 -9.20
C PRO A 3 -1.20 10.35 -8.62
N VAL A 4 -0.62 9.53 -7.76
CA VAL A 4 0.67 9.86 -7.14
C VAL A 4 1.69 9.93 -8.26
N SER A 5 2.27 11.11 -8.50
CA SER A 5 3.28 11.25 -9.54
C SER A 5 4.53 10.48 -9.13
N THR A 6 5.25 9.92 -10.12
CA THR A 6 6.51 9.18 -9.88
C THR A 6 7.49 9.97 -9.03
N ILE A 7 7.61 11.29 -9.29
CA ILE A 7 8.50 12.19 -8.55
C ILE A 7 8.05 12.36 -7.09
N SER A 8 6.74 12.47 -6.84
CA SER A 8 6.19 12.56 -5.48
C SER A 8 6.39 11.25 -4.71
N SER A 9 6.25 10.11 -5.37
CA SER A 9 6.50 8.79 -4.76
C SER A 9 7.97 8.63 -4.35
N ILE A 10 8.93 8.97 -5.24
CA ILE A 10 10.37 8.90 -4.94
C ILE A 10 10.75 9.83 -3.79
N THR A 11 10.20 11.06 -3.79
CA THR A 11 10.44 12.02 -2.71
C THR A 11 9.92 11.49 -1.37
N GLY A 12 8.78 10.78 -1.38
CA GLY A 12 8.25 10.09 -0.21
C GLY A 12 9.19 9.01 0.32
N LEU A 13 9.72 8.14 -0.55
CA LEU A 13 10.68 7.10 -0.17
C LEU A 13 11.95 7.69 0.47
N ASN A 14 12.45 8.81 -0.06
CA ASN A 14 13.61 9.50 0.49
C ASN A 14 13.36 10.06 1.90
N LYS A 15 12.14 10.53 2.20
CA LYS A 15 11.76 10.96 3.56
C LYS A 15 11.85 9.81 4.58
N PHE A 16 11.63 8.57 4.15
CA PHE A 16 11.79 7.37 4.98
C PHE A 16 13.23 6.84 5.00
N GLN A 17 14.21 7.61 4.49
CA GLN A 17 15.62 7.24 4.42
C GLN A 17 15.90 5.97 3.61
N VAL A 18 15.03 5.65 2.64
CA VAL A 18 15.31 4.56 1.69
C VAL A 18 16.44 5.01 0.77
N LYS A 19 17.64 4.48 0.99
CA LYS A 19 18.86 4.83 0.23
C LYS A 19 18.99 4.08 -1.09
N ASP A 20 18.43 2.87 -1.15
CA ASP A 20 18.45 2.03 -2.33
C ASP A 20 17.04 1.52 -2.63
N VAL A 21 16.44 2.09 -3.69
CA VAL A 21 15.12 1.67 -4.18
C VAL A 21 15.17 0.34 -4.92
N GLY A 22 16.36 -0.14 -5.30
CA GLY A 22 16.55 -1.43 -5.97
C GLY A 22 16.25 -2.64 -5.07
N PHE A 23 16.21 -2.45 -3.74
CA PHE A 23 15.77 -3.47 -2.80
C PHE A 23 14.24 -3.50 -2.58
N LEU A 24 13.51 -2.50 -3.07
CA LEU A 24 12.06 -2.43 -2.88
C LEU A 24 11.35 -3.39 -3.86
N GLU A 25 10.40 -4.16 -3.34
CA GLU A 25 9.51 -4.99 -4.15
C GLU A 25 8.35 -4.16 -4.72
N GLU A 26 8.15 -4.21 -6.04
CA GLU A 26 6.97 -3.63 -6.67
C GLU A 26 5.80 -4.60 -6.61
N LYS A 27 4.68 -4.17 -5.99
CA LYS A 27 3.45 -4.95 -5.91
C LYS A 27 2.30 -4.21 -6.59
N THR A 28 1.86 -4.73 -7.74
CA THR A 28 0.64 -4.27 -8.39
C THR A 28 -0.56 -5.04 -7.85
N ILE A 29 -1.55 -4.33 -7.31
CA ILE A 29 -2.77 -4.92 -6.76
C ILE A 29 -3.96 -4.55 -7.64
N ARG A 30 -4.70 -5.56 -8.09
CA ARG A 30 -5.98 -5.36 -8.78
C ARG A 30 -7.06 -5.28 -7.71
N VAL A 31 -7.80 -4.17 -7.70
CA VAL A 31 -8.90 -3.96 -6.76
C VAL A 31 -10.20 -4.32 -7.46
N GLY A 32 -10.81 -5.44 -7.04
CA GLY A 32 -12.14 -5.87 -7.47
C GLY A 32 -13.21 -5.54 -6.42
N VAL A 33 -14.41 -6.10 -6.61
CA VAL A 33 -15.55 -5.88 -5.70
C VAL A 33 -15.24 -6.40 -4.29
N ASP A 34 -14.59 -7.57 -4.18
CA ASP A 34 -14.26 -8.19 -2.91
C ASP A 34 -13.22 -7.38 -2.12
N GLU A 35 -12.20 -6.85 -2.81
CA GLU A 35 -11.22 -5.94 -2.21
C GLU A 35 -11.88 -4.63 -1.77
N TYR A 36 -12.82 -4.09 -2.56
CA TYR A 36 -13.56 -2.89 -2.19
C TYR A 36 -14.35 -3.06 -0.90
N VAL A 37 -15.05 -4.19 -0.73
CA VAL A 37 -15.79 -4.48 0.50
C VAL A 37 -14.85 -4.61 1.70
N LYS A 38 -13.68 -5.25 1.52
CA LYS A 38 -12.65 -5.34 2.58
C LYS A 38 -12.09 -3.97 2.94
N ILE A 39 -11.71 -3.16 1.96
CA ILE A 39 -11.22 -1.79 2.18
C ILE A 39 -12.27 -0.99 2.94
N LEU A 40 -13.54 -1.05 2.52
CA LEU A 40 -14.62 -0.31 3.16
C LEU A 40 -14.77 -0.71 4.63
N LYS A 41 -14.77 -2.01 4.91
CA LYS A 41 -14.87 -2.52 6.28
C LYS A 41 -13.72 -2.03 7.16
N VAL A 42 -12.48 -2.10 6.67
CA VAL A 42 -11.30 -1.65 7.40
C VAL A 42 -11.27 -0.12 7.57
N SER A 43 -11.81 0.63 6.61
CA SER A 43 -11.86 2.10 6.67
C SER A 43 -12.68 2.66 7.83
N MET A 44 -13.61 1.86 8.36
CA MET A 44 -14.38 2.25 9.54
C MET A 44 -13.62 2.04 10.85
N GLN A 45 -12.48 1.36 10.80
CA GLN A 45 -11.75 0.86 11.98
C GLN A 45 -10.31 1.35 12.03
N SER A 46 -9.73 1.75 10.89
CA SER A 46 -8.31 2.08 10.79
C SER A 46 -8.03 3.27 9.88
N THR A 47 -6.96 3.98 10.18
CA THR A 47 -6.39 5.05 9.35
C THR A 47 -5.33 4.52 8.36
N THR A 48 -4.85 3.29 8.53
CA THR A 48 -3.82 2.64 7.70
C THR A 48 -4.40 1.57 6.76
N ILE A 49 -5.61 1.83 6.24
CA ILE A 49 -6.43 0.90 5.44
C ILE A 49 -5.69 0.08 4.38
N LEU A 50 -4.80 0.69 3.58
CA LEU A 50 -4.11 -0.03 2.51
C LEU A 50 -3.07 -1.01 3.04
N SER A 51 -2.36 -0.62 4.10
CA SER A 51 -1.43 -1.51 4.78
C SER A 51 -2.17 -2.69 5.40
N ASP A 52 -3.26 -2.41 6.11
CA ASP A 52 -4.02 -3.43 6.84
C ASP A 52 -4.70 -4.43 5.89
N VAL A 53 -5.12 -4.01 4.70
CA VAL A 53 -5.76 -4.92 3.73
C VAL A 53 -4.74 -5.69 2.90
N PHE A 54 -3.57 -5.10 2.60
CA PHE A 54 -2.67 -5.62 1.56
C PHE A 54 -1.28 -6.06 2.03
N LEU A 55 -0.89 -5.69 3.25
CA LEU A 55 0.37 -6.08 3.90
C LEU A 55 0.20 -7.12 5.02
N GLU A 56 -1.03 -7.55 5.33
CA GLU A 56 -1.23 -8.67 6.25
C GLU A 56 -0.46 -9.92 5.77
N GLU A 57 0.47 -10.39 6.61
CA GLU A 57 1.22 -11.61 6.35
C GLU A 57 0.25 -12.79 6.31
N LYS A 58 0.19 -13.48 5.15
CA LYS A 58 -0.31 -14.84 5.14
C LYS A 58 0.64 -15.68 5.98
N ILE A 59 0.32 -15.89 7.25
CA ILE A 59 0.95 -16.94 8.05
C ILE A 59 0.78 -18.24 7.25
N LYS A 60 1.88 -18.73 6.68
CA LYS A 60 1.91 -20.04 6.01
C LYS A 60 1.65 -21.09 7.10
N ARG A 61 0.45 -21.65 7.12
CA ARG A 61 0.18 -22.93 7.78
C ARG A 61 0.74 -24.06 6.94
#